data_AF-A0AAE9Z3N7-F1
#
_entry.id   AF-A0AAE9Z3N7-F1
#
_cell.length_a   1.000
_cell.length_b   1.000
_cell.length_c   1.000
_cell.angle_alpha   90.00
_cell.angle_beta   90.00
_cell.angle_gamma   90.00
#
_symmetry.space_group_name_H-M   'P 1'
#
loop_
_entity.id
_entity.type
_entity.pdbx_description
1 polymer ?
#
loop_
_entity_poly.entity_id
_entity_poly.type
_entity_poly.pdbx_seq_one_letter_code
_entity_poly.pdbx_strand_id
1 'polypeptide(L)'
;MKRVYLIGFDLCGGLALHRYFIANGYDATFDDEDGFSSVAMENFQQGQPLLKGFENCSFFSQIQHETADGAYVYTNELLLEEFYKQEPSALYVFNYQPLDNWLESRQRFYGYLPKVMKREQLDEQQVLALWRQAYVNHKTRVLELLAGKTNFFMYDYAEHNFSELNSFFKSHGIAVDESKYQPVAEIRGSIEQRFHIQNIREAALYFRYHRFDIDTAINLLAEAERHQPCRYYFKDELKKWKLEKATWTKE
;
A
#
# COMPACT_ATOMS: atom_id res chain seq x y z
N MET A 1 19.81 -8.73 13.09
CA MET A 1 19.62 -8.06 11.79
C MET A 1 18.93 -6.74 12.05
N LYS A 2 19.31 -5.63 11.39
CA LYS A 2 18.57 -4.37 11.57
C LYS A 2 17.28 -4.43 10.77
N ARG A 3 16.18 -4.02 11.41
CA ARG A 3 14.87 -3.91 10.77
C ARG A 3 14.66 -2.52 10.21
N VAL A 4 13.87 -2.44 9.16
CA VAL A 4 13.49 -1.20 8.49
C VAL A 4 11.96 -1.18 8.39
N TYR A 5 11.35 -0.13 8.90
CA TYR A 5 9.92 0.11 8.83
C TYR A 5 9.64 1.24 7.86
N LEU A 6 8.80 0.97 6.86
CA LEU A 6 8.22 1.98 6.02
C LEU A 6 6.92 2.46 6.68
N ILE A 7 6.98 3.66 7.27
CA ILE A 7 5.91 4.20 8.12
C ILE A 7 5.15 5.36 7.48
N GLY A 8 5.46 5.68 6.22
CA GLY A 8 4.80 6.74 5.49
C GLY A 8 3.49 6.29 4.84
N PHE A 9 3.07 7.05 3.83
CA PHE A 9 1.74 6.88 3.25
C PHE A 9 1.69 5.83 2.14
N ASP A 10 0.50 5.30 1.92
CA ASP A 10 0.15 4.57 0.70
C ASP A 10 0.31 5.45 -0.54
N LEU A 11 0.45 4.82 -1.71
CA LEU A 11 0.66 5.49 -3.00
C LEU A 11 1.89 6.42 -3.07
N CYS A 12 2.83 6.30 -2.12
CA CYS A 12 4.09 7.05 -2.08
C CYS A 12 5.30 6.12 -2.31
N GLY A 13 5.25 5.27 -3.34
CA GLY A 13 6.39 4.42 -3.71
C GLY A 13 6.64 3.17 -2.86
N GLY A 14 5.72 2.81 -1.96
CA GLY A 14 5.91 1.64 -1.07
C GLY A 14 6.20 0.34 -1.81
N LEU A 15 5.50 0.06 -2.91
CA LEU A 15 5.74 -1.13 -3.73
C LEU A 15 7.10 -1.11 -4.42
N ALA A 16 7.56 0.06 -4.87
CA ALA A 16 8.88 0.22 -5.47
C ALA A 16 9.98 -0.08 -4.44
N LEU A 17 9.84 0.46 -3.23
CA LEU A 17 10.75 0.18 -2.11
C LEU A 17 10.71 -1.28 -1.67
N HIS A 18 9.53 -1.91 -1.62
CA HIS A 18 9.39 -3.33 -1.33
C HIS A 18 10.19 -4.18 -2.33
N ARG A 19 9.95 -3.97 -3.62
CA ARG A 19 10.67 -4.68 -4.69
C ARG A 19 12.17 -4.39 -4.67
N TYR A 20 12.56 -3.17 -4.31
CA TYR A 20 13.97 -2.79 -4.14
C TYR A 20 14.66 -3.63 -3.06
N PHE A 21 14.02 -3.81 -1.90
CA PHE A 21 14.56 -4.64 -0.81
C PHE A 21 14.57 -6.13 -1.16
N ILE A 22 13.51 -6.65 -1.79
CA ILE A 22 13.47 -8.04 -2.27
C ILE A 22 14.58 -8.31 -3.29
N ALA A 23 14.79 -7.41 -4.26
CA ALA A 23 15.86 -7.54 -5.26
C ALA A 23 17.26 -7.53 -4.62
N ASN A 24 17.38 -6.97 -3.42
CA ASN A 24 18.60 -6.95 -2.62
C ASN A 24 18.73 -8.15 -1.66
N GLY A 25 17.79 -9.09 -1.67
CA GLY A 25 17.84 -10.33 -0.90
C GLY A 25 17.37 -10.20 0.55
N TYR A 26 16.58 -9.17 0.88
CA TYR A 26 16.00 -9.01 2.21
C TYR A 26 14.63 -9.69 2.30
N ASP A 27 14.37 -10.34 3.43
CA ASP A 27 13.02 -10.79 3.79
C ASP A 27 12.15 -9.56 4.10
N ALA A 28 11.06 -9.41 3.34
CA ALA A 28 10.21 -8.24 3.42
C ALA A 28 8.73 -8.58 3.40
N THR A 29 7.92 -7.77 4.08
CA THR A 29 6.45 -7.83 4.01
C THR A 29 5.92 -6.66 3.19
N PHE A 30 4.77 -6.86 2.53
CA PHE A 30 4.07 -5.81 1.80
C PHE A 30 2.58 -5.84 2.11
N ASP A 31 2.01 -4.68 2.49
CA ASP A 31 0.58 -4.60 2.83
C ASP A 31 0.24 -5.61 3.95
N ASP A 32 -0.74 -6.47 3.69
CA ASP A 32 -1.04 -7.65 4.50
C ASP A 32 -0.92 -8.95 3.69
N GLU A 33 -0.16 -8.96 2.58
CA GLU A 33 -0.01 -10.16 1.75
C GLU A 33 0.55 -11.35 2.55
N ASP A 34 1.42 -11.05 3.51
CA ASP A 34 2.02 -12.02 4.42
C ASP A 34 1.27 -12.12 5.77
N GLY A 35 0.21 -11.31 5.97
CA GLY A 35 -0.57 -11.23 7.22
C GLY A 35 0.07 -10.39 8.33
N PHE A 36 1.13 -9.62 8.04
CA PHE A 36 1.86 -8.90 9.08
C PHE A 36 1.05 -7.79 9.76
N SER A 37 0.31 -6.99 8.99
CA SER A 37 -0.44 -5.85 9.53
C SER A 37 -1.56 -6.32 10.46
N SER A 38 -2.31 -7.35 10.05
CA SER A 38 -3.38 -7.93 10.88
C SER A 38 -2.81 -8.63 12.12
N VAL A 39 -1.76 -9.45 11.97
CA VAL A 39 -1.11 -10.13 13.12
C VAL A 39 -0.48 -9.14 14.08
N ALA A 40 0.15 -8.05 13.62
CA ALA A 40 0.71 -7.04 14.50
C ALA A 40 -0.38 -6.35 15.36
N MET A 41 -1.56 -6.09 14.78
CA MET A 41 -2.71 -5.57 15.52
C MET A 41 -3.24 -6.57 16.55
N GLU A 42 -3.37 -7.85 16.18
CA GLU A 42 -3.80 -8.91 17.10
C GLU A 42 -2.80 -9.09 18.26
N ASN A 43 -1.50 -9.10 17.94
CA ASN A 43 -0.43 -9.17 18.93
C ASN A 43 -0.52 -8.00 19.92
N PHE A 44 -0.71 -6.78 19.42
CA PHE A 44 -0.89 -5.60 20.27
C PHE A 44 -2.08 -5.74 21.22
N GLN A 45 -3.23 -6.18 20.70
CA GLN A 45 -4.45 -6.40 21.50
C GLN A 45 -4.27 -7.48 22.58
N GLN A 46 -3.41 -8.46 22.32
CA GLN A 46 -3.09 -9.54 23.27
C GLN A 46 -1.90 -9.22 24.19
N GLY A 47 -1.34 -8.00 24.11
CA GLY A 47 -0.15 -7.62 24.87
C GLY A 47 1.11 -8.41 24.49
N GLN A 48 1.17 -8.94 23.27
CA GLN A 48 2.31 -9.66 22.70
C GLN A 48 3.24 -8.69 21.94
N PRO A 49 4.51 -9.08 21.71
CA PRO A 49 5.39 -8.34 20.81
C PRO A 49 4.78 -8.21 19.41
N LEU A 50 4.86 -7.03 18.80
CA LEU A 50 4.22 -6.76 17.49
C LEU A 50 4.70 -7.74 16.40
N LEU A 51 6.01 -8.07 16.44
CA LEU A 51 6.67 -8.91 15.44
C LEU A 51 6.57 -10.41 15.69
N LYS A 52 5.79 -10.87 16.67
CA LYS A 52 5.67 -12.29 16.95
C LYS A 52 5.15 -13.03 15.71
N GLY A 53 5.95 -13.97 15.19
CA GLY A 53 5.71 -14.68 13.93
C GLY A 53 6.42 -14.12 12.69
N PHE A 54 7.08 -12.97 12.81
CA PHE A 54 7.80 -12.27 11.74
C PHE A 54 9.24 -11.92 12.15
N GLU A 55 9.84 -12.70 13.05
CA GLU A 55 11.13 -12.40 13.65
C GLU A 55 12.28 -12.31 12.63
N ASN A 56 12.17 -13.07 11.54
CA ASN A 56 13.15 -13.13 10.45
C ASN A 56 12.98 -12.00 9.43
N CYS A 57 11.83 -11.31 9.40
CA CYS A 57 11.60 -10.22 8.47
C CYS A 57 12.43 -8.99 8.83
N SER A 58 12.92 -8.32 7.78
CA SER A 58 13.86 -7.21 7.90
C SER A 58 13.35 -5.91 7.30
N PHE A 59 12.42 -5.99 6.36
CA PHE A 59 11.75 -4.81 5.81
C PHE A 59 10.23 -4.95 5.90
N PHE A 60 9.58 -4.01 6.58
CA PHE A 60 8.13 -4.00 6.74
C PHE A 60 7.58 -2.82 5.96
N SER A 61 6.85 -3.08 4.88
CA SER A 61 6.44 -2.05 3.94
C SER A 61 4.93 -1.98 3.74
N GLN A 62 4.40 -0.75 3.69
CA GLN A 62 2.95 -0.47 3.69
C GLN A 62 2.21 -1.28 4.76
N ILE A 63 2.49 -1.06 6.04
CA ILE A 63 1.95 -1.90 7.11
C ILE A 63 0.47 -1.55 7.33
N GLN A 64 -0.41 -2.12 6.52
CA GLN A 64 -1.84 -1.87 6.50
C GLN A 64 -2.59 -3.13 6.01
N HIS A 65 -3.90 -3.21 6.28
CA HIS A 65 -4.76 -4.29 5.78
C HIS A 65 -6.18 -3.78 5.50
N GLU A 66 -6.95 -4.52 4.70
CA GLU A 66 -8.38 -4.29 4.52
C GLU A 66 -9.18 -5.25 5.41
N THR A 67 -10.12 -4.70 6.18
CA THR A 67 -11.03 -5.49 7.02
C THR A 67 -12.17 -6.08 6.19
N ALA A 68 -12.93 -7.00 6.79
CA ALA A 68 -14.00 -7.73 6.08
C ALA A 68 -15.11 -6.84 5.49
N ASP A 69 -15.33 -5.64 6.05
CA ASP A 69 -16.30 -4.66 5.53
C ASP A 69 -15.70 -3.71 4.48
N GLY A 70 -14.42 -3.90 4.12
CA GLY A 70 -13.70 -3.12 3.14
C GLY A 70 -12.99 -1.88 3.71
N ALA A 71 -12.88 -1.75 5.04
CA ALA A 71 -12.15 -0.64 5.63
C ALA A 71 -10.64 -0.89 5.68
N TYR A 72 -9.86 0.05 5.13
CA TYR A 72 -8.41 0.08 5.31
C TYR A 72 -8.01 0.46 6.73
N VAL A 73 -7.13 -0.33 7.32
CA VAL A 73 -6.50 -0.13 8.63
C VAL A 73 -5.03 0.11 8.41
N TYR A 74 -4.57 1.33 8.67
CA TYR A 74 -3.17 1.73 8.54
C TYR A 74 -2.41 1.46 9.85
N THR A 75 -1.99 0.21 10.07
CA THR A 75 -1.35 -0.25 11.30
C THR A 75 -0.05 0.53 11.62
N ASN A 76 0.72 0.94 10.61
CA ASN A 76 1.88 1.83 10.82
C ASN A 76 1.48 3.16 11.49
N GLU A 77 0.32 3.72 11.15
CA GLU A 77 -0.16 4.99 11.72
C GLU A 77 -0.76 4.80 13.11
N LEU A 78 -1.48 3.70 13.33
CA LEU A 78 -2.13 3.39 14.59
C LEU A 78 -1.14 2.97 15.68
N LEU A 79 -0.09 2.22 15.32
CA LEU A 79 0.87 1.63 16.25
C LEU A 79 2.27 2.28 16.18
N LEU A 80 2.41 3.46 15.59
CA LEU A 80 3.70 4.14 15.39
C LEU A 80 4.56 4.19 16.67
N GLU A 81 3.96 4.64 17.77
CA GLU A 81 4.64 4.80 19.05
C GLU A 81 5.04 3.45 19.64
N GLU A 82 4.21 2.41 19.46
CA GLU A 82 4.51 1.07 19.97
C GLU A 82 5.60 0.39 19.13
N PHE A 83 5.61 0.58 17.80
CA PHE A 83 6.73 0.16 16.95
C PHE A 83 8.04 0.80 17.42
N TYR A 84 8.03 2.10 17.70
CA TYR A 84 9.23 2.78 18.19
C TYR A 84 9.67 2.31 19.58
N LYS A 85 8.71 2.10 20.48
CA LYS A 85 8.96 1.64 21.84
C LYS A 85 9.54 0.23 21.89
N GLN A 86 9.03 -0.70 21.08
CA GLN A 86 9.53 -2.08 21.04
C GLN A 86 10.85 -2.21 20.27
N GLU A 87 11.04 -1.41 19.22
CA GLU A 87 12.19 -1.53 18.31
C GLU A 87 12.95 -0.20 18.13
N PRO A 88 13.39 0.49 19.21
CA PRO A 88 13.96 1.85 19.14
C PRO A 88 15.25 1.97 18.32
N SER A 89 15.89 0.83 18.00
CA SER A 89 17.12 0.75 17.20
C SER A 89 16.90 0.39 15.73
N ALA A 90 15.65 0.09 15.33
CA ALA A 90 15.29 -0.13 13.94
C ALA A 90 15.38 1.16 13.13
N LEU A 91 15.37 1.07 11.80
CA LEU A 91 15.32 2.24 10.93
C LEU A 91 13.88 2.55 10.56
N TYR A 92 13.54 3.83 10.55
CA TYR A 92 12.21 4.33 10.21
C TYR A 92 12.31 5.20 8.97
N VAL A 93 11.68 4.76 7.88
CA VAL A 93 11.60 5.51 6.63
C VAL A 93 10.19 6.04 6.49
N PHE A 94 10.04 7.36 6.49
CA PHE A 94 8.77 8.02 6.20
C PHE A 94 8.73 8.41 4.73
N ASN A 95 8.16 7.54 3.90
CA ASN A 95 7.91 7.82 2.49
C ASN A 95 6.66 8.69 2.34
N TYR A 96 6.82 9.81 1.64
CA TYR A 96 5.70 10.71 1.39
C TYR A 96 5.83 11.32 -0.01
N GLN A 97 4.78 11.99 -0.45
CA GLN A 97 4.82 12.94 -1.56
C GLN A 97 4.05 14.19 -1.13
N PRO A 98 4.17 15.33 -1.83
CA PRO A 98 3.37 16.52 -1.52
C PRO A 98 1.89 16.19 -1.35
N LEU A 99 1.24 16.80 -0.35
CA LEU A 99 -0.14 16.49 0.04
C LEU A 99 -1.10 16.47 -1.15
N ASP A 100 -1.04 17.47 -2.02
CA ASP A 100 -1.94 17.57 -3.16
C ASP A 100 -1.72 16.43 -4.18
N ASN A 101 -0.47 16.04 -4.42
CA ASN A 101 -0.14 14.88 -5.27
C ASN A 101 -0.65 13.57 -4.67
N TRP A 102 -0.59 13.44 -3.33
CA TRP A 102 -1.11 12.27 -2.63
C TRP A 102 -2.64 12.19 -2.69
N LEU A 103 -3.33 13.32 -2.48
CA LEU A 103 -4.79 13.39 -2.64
C LEU A 103 -5.22 13.03 -4.07
N GLU A 104 -4.55 13.61 -5.06
CA GLU A 104 -4.81 13.32 -6.48
C GLU A 104 -4.58 11.83 -6.79
N SER A 105 -3.50 11.24 -6.26
CA SER A 105 -3.21 9.82 -6.42
C SER A 105 -4.31 8.95 -5.83
N ARG A 106 -4.80 9.26 -4.62
CA ARG A 106 -5.90 8.52 -3.98
C ARG A 106 -7.24 8.68 -4.69
N GLN A 107 -7.52 9.86 -5.24
CA GLN A 107 -8.71 10.09 -6.05
C GLN A 107 -8.70 9.26 -7.34
N ARG A 108 -7.54 9.19 -8.00
CA ARG A 108 -7.37 8.45 -9.26
C ARG A 108 -7.25 6.94 -9.05
N PHE A 109 -6.80 6.50 -7.88
CA PHE A 109 -6.63 5.08 -7.60
C PHE A 109 -7.99 4.38 -7.52
N TYR A 110 -8.16 3.35 -8.35
CA TYR A 110 -9.45 2.71 -8.55
C TYR A 110 -10.07 2.20 -7.25
N GLY A 111 -11.34 2.55 -7.04
CA GLY A 111 -12.14 2.06 -5.92
C GLY A 111 -11.89 2.76 -4.58
N TYR A 112 -10.79 3.49 -4.38
CA TYR A 112 -10.48 4.11 -3.08
C TYR A 112 -11.51 5.15 -2.66
N LEU A 113 -11.69 6.21 -3.47
CA LEU A 113 -12.64 7.28 -3.16
C LEU A 113 -14.09 6.76 -3.06
N PRO A 114 -14.62 5.98 -4.03
CA PRO A 114 -15.99 5.46 -3.91
C PRO A 114 -16.21 4.53 -2.71
N LYS A 115 -15.22 3.69 -2.35
CA LYS A 115 -15.32 2.82 -1.15
C LYS A 115 -15.45 3.67 0.12
N VAL A 116 -14.60 4.69 0.27
CA VAL A 116 -14.63 5.56 1.46
C VAL A 116 -15.90 6.40 1.50
N MET A 117 -16.32 7.02 0.39
CA MET A 117 -17.59 7.77 0.31
C MET A 117 -18.77 6.90 0.75
N LYS A 118 -18.86 5.67 0.24
CA LYS A 118 -19.93 4.73 0.59
C LYS A 118 -19.91 4.34 2.07
N ARG A 119 -18.72 4.01 2.60
CA ARG A 119 -18.55 3.56 3.99
C ARG A 119 -18.86 4.66 4.99
N GLU A 120 -18.27 5.84 4.78
CA GLU A 120 -18.38 6.99 5.68
C GLU A 120 -19.67 7.79 5.48
N GLN A 121 -20.44 7.49 4.41
CA GLN A 121 -21.62 8.27 4.01
C GLN A 121 -21.27 9.75 3.77
N LEU A 122 -20.10 9.97 3.17
CA LEU A 122 -19.55 11.30 2.88
C LEU A 122 -19.56 11.55 1.38
N ASP A 123 -19.73 12.82 1.00
CA ASP A 123 -19.46 13.25 -0.36
C ASP A 123 -17.95 13.30 -0.65
N GLU A 124 -17.58 13.52 -1.93
CA GLU A 124 -16.19 13.57 -2.34
C GLU A 124 -15.40 14.65 -1.59
N GLN A 125 -15.94 15.86 -1.43
CA GLN A 125 -15.22 16.96 -0.79
C GLN A 125 -14.94 16.67 0.68
N GLN A 126 -15.91 16.05 1.37
CA GLN A 126 -15.78 15.60 2.75
C GLN A 126 -14.71 14.51 2.89
N VAL A 127 -14.66 13.54 1.97
CA VAL A 127 -13.60 12.52 1.97
C VAL A 127 -12.22 13.13 1.72
N LEU A 128 -12.08 14.10 0.82
CA LEU A 128 -10.80 14.79 0.60
C LEU A 128 -10.36 15.59 1.82
N ALA A 129 -11.31 16.24 2.51
CA ALA A 129 -11.03 16.94 3.76
C ALA A 129 -10.57 15.96 4.86
N LEU A 130 -11.23 14.79 4.97
CA LEU A 130 -10.85 13.73 5.90
C LEU A 130 -9.42 13.22 5.62
N TRP A 131 -9.11 12.90 4.37
CA TRP A 131 -7.77 12.44 3.97
C TRP A 131 -6.70 13.51 4.20
N ARG A 132 -6.99 14.78 3.89
CA ARG A 132 -6.09 15.90 4.18
C ARG A 132 -5.76 15.97 5.66
N GLN A 133 -6.77 15.88 6.52
CA GLN A 133 -6.57 15.92 7.98
C GLN A 133 -5.76 14.72 8.46
N ALA A 134 -6.06 13.51 7.97
CA ALA A 134 -5.32 12.30 8.31
C ALA A 134 -3.83 12.42 7.92
N TYR A 135 -3.54 12.90 6.71
CA TYR A 135 -2.18 13.13 6.23
C TYR A 135 -1.42 14.10 7.15
N VAL A 136 -2.00 15.26 7.46
CA VAL A 136 -1.35 16.25 8.31
C VAL A 136 -1.12 15.71 9.71
N ASN A 137 -2.11 15.03 10.29
CA ASN A 137 -2.00 14.46 11.63
C ASN A 137 -0.90 13.41 11.73
N HIS A 138 -0.86 12.45 10.79
CA HIS A 138 0.17 11.40 10.81
C HIS A 138 1.57 11.97 10.57
N LYS A 139 1.72 12.87 9.59
CA LYS A 139 3.01 13.53 9.33
C LYS A 139 3.50 14.29 10.56
N THR A 140 2.63 15.04 11.24
CA THR A 140 2.96 15.73 12.49
C THR A 140 3.40 14.73 13.57
N ARG A 141 2.65 13.67 13.82
CA ARG A 141 3.00 12.63 14.81
C ARG A 141 4.36 11.99 14.53
N VAL A 142 4.64 11.65 13.27
CA VAL A 142 5.94 11.09 12.86
C VAL A 142 7.08 12.07 13.15
N LEU A 143 6.91 13.34 12.79
CA LEU A 143 7.93 14.35 13.03
C LEU A 143 8.14 14.62 14.52
N GLU A 144 7.08 14.73 15.31
CA GLU A 144 7.16 14.89 16.76
C GLU A 144 7.89 13.73 17.42
N LEU A 145 7.63 12.50 16.97
CA LEU A 145 8.25 11.30 17.54
C LEU A 145 9.70 11.11 17.08
N LEU A 146 10.02 11.32 15.80
CA LEU A 146 11.24 10.82 15.17
C LEU A 146 12.19 11.89 14.63
N ALA A 147 11.78 13.16 14.53
CA ALA A 147 12.65 14.21 13.99
C ALA A 147 13.94 14.34 14.82
N GLY A 148 15.06 14.49 14.10
CA GLY A 148 16.41 14.60 14.70
C GLY A 148 17.02 13.28 15.16
N LYS A 149 16.30 12.15 15.08
CA LYS A 149 16.88 10.83 15.37
C LYS A 149 17.74 10.34 14.22
N THR A 150 18.85 9.68 14.55
CA THR A 150 19.79 9.17 13.54
C THR A 150 19.22 8.02 12.72
N ASN A 151 18.29 7.24 13.28
CA ASN A 151 17.64 6.10 12.65
C ASN A 151 16.33 6.46 11.92
N PHE A 152 16.09 7.75 11.63
CA PHE A 152 14.93 8.23 10.91
C PHE A 152 15.32 8.90 9.59
N PHE A 153 14.57 8.62 8.53
CA PHE A 153 14.77 9.21 7.21
C PHE A 153 13.45 9.62 6.57
N MET A 154 13.38 10.86 6.08
CA MET A 154 12.26 11.36 5.29
C MET A 154 12.56 11.11 3.81
N TYR A 155 11.73 10.31 3.15
CA TYR A 155 11.89 9.96 1.75
C TYR A 155 10.80 10.63 0.91
N ASP A 156 11.16 11.68 0.17
CA ASP A 156 10.26 12.30 -0.79
C ASP A 156 10.22 11.45 -2.07
N TYR A 157 9.09 10.77 -2.26
CA TYR A 157 8.86 9.95 -3.42
C TYR A 157 8.78 10.80 -4.70
N ALA A 158 8.28 12.03 -4.64
CA ALA A 158 8.10 12.85 -5.85
C ALA A 158 9.44 13.24 -6.48
N GLU A 159 10.48 13.40 -5.67
CA GLU A 159 11.82 13.81 -6.11
C GLU A 159 12.74 12.61 -6.45
N HIS A 160 12.25 11.37 -6.28
CA HIS A 160 12.90 10.11 -6.68
C HIS A 160 14.44 10.10 -6.62
N ASN A 161 15.01 10.00 -5.40
CA ASN A 161 16.46 9.85 -5.25
C ASN A 161 16.85 8.67 -4.34
N PHE A 162 17.19 7.53 -4.95
CA PHE A 162 17.72 6.37 -4.20
C PHE A 162 19.08 6.63 -3.57
N SER A 163 19.87 7.60 -4.06
CA SER A 163 21.23 7.85 -3.57
C SER A 163 21.27 8.25 -2.09
N GLU A 164 20.37 9.15 -1.68
CA GLU A 164 20.28 9.60 -0.28
C GLU A 164 19.77 8.49 0.63
N LEU A 165 18.74 7.76 0.17
CA LEU A 165 18.18 6.62 0.88
C LEU A 165 19.22 5.50 1.06
N ASN A 166 20.00 5.21 0.02
CA ASN A 166 21.09 4.24 0.05
C ASN A 166 22.22 4.70 0.99
N SER A 167 22.52 6.00 1.02
CA SER A 167 23.49 6.57 1.94
C SER A 167 23.04 6.42 3.40
N PHE A 168 21.75 6.64 3.68
CA PHE A 168 21.13 6.40 4.98
C PHE A 168 21.21 4.92 5.39
N PHE A 169 20.87 3.98 4.49
CA PHE A 169 20.98 2.56 4.78
C PHE A 169 22.43 2.12 5.02
N LYS A 170 23.36 2.59 4.18
CA LYS A 170 24.79 2.30 4.30
C LYS A 170 25.38 2.79 5.61
N SER A 171 25.03 4.01 6.05
CA SER A 171 25.51 4.54 7.34
C SER A 171 25.01 3.74 8.55
N HIS A 172 23.96 2.96 8.36
CA HIS A 172 23.40 2.06 9.37
C HIS A 172 23.79 0.59 9.19
N GLY A 173 24.66 0.26 8.22
CA GLY A 173 25.14 -1.11 7.98
C GLY A 173 24.18 -1.98 7.18
N ILE A 174 23.24 -1.38 6.45
CA ILE A 174 22.36 -2.08 5.50
C ILE A 174 22.96 -1.91 4.10
N ALA A 175 23.22 -3.04 3.42
CA ALA A 175 23.81 -3.06 2.09
C ALA A 175 22.69 -3.19 1.04
N VAL A 176 22.53 -2.18 0.21
CA VAL A 176 21.60 -2.18 -0.92
C VAL A 176 22.33 -1.72 -2.19
N ASP A 177 21.90 -2.24 -3.32
CA ASP A 177 22.49 -2.05 -4.64
C ASP A 177 21.38 -1.70 -5.63
N GLU A 178 21.43 -0.46 -6.12
CA GLU A 178 20.48 0.09 -7.09
C GLU A 178 20.47 -0.70 -8.40
N SER A 179 21.61 -1.27 -8.80
CA SER A 179 21.72 -2.01 -10.06
C SER A 179 20.91 -3.32 -10.07
N LYS A 180 20.54 -3.84 -8.90
CA LYS A 180 19.71 -5.05 -8.76
C LYS A 180 18.23 -4.77 -8.98
N TYR A 181 17.81 -3.51 -8.91
CA TYR A 181 16.42 -3.13 -9.06
C TYR A 181 16.15 -2.59 -10.45
N GLN A 182 15.20 -3.22 -11.13
CA GLN A 182 14.67 -2.72 -12.38
C GLN A 182 13.27 -2.16 -12.11
N PRO A 183 13.09 -0.83 -12.20
CA PRO A 183 11.77 -0.23 -12.16
C PRO A 183 10.89 -0.88 -13.22
N VAL A 184 9.71 -1.31 -12.81
CA VAL A 184 8.72 -1.81 -13.76
C VAL A 184 8.15 -0.57 -14.47
N ALA A 185 8.69 -0.25 -15.64
CA ALA A 185 8.13 0.81 -16.48
C ALA A 185 6.70 0.45 -16.86
N GLU A 186 5.81 1.43 -16.87
CA GLU A 186 4.45 1.30 -17.41
C GLU A 186 4.54 0.89 -18.88
N ILE A 187 3.96 -0.26 -19.20
CA ILE A 187 4.28 -0.90 -20.47
C ILE A 187 3.22 -0.65 -21.53
N ARG A 188 3.49 0.37 -22.35
CA ARG A 188 3.04 0.35 -23.75
C ARG A 188 4.01 -0.50 -24.57
N GLY A 189 3.57 -1.66 -25.06
CA GLY A 189 4.29 -2.46 -26.07
C GLY A 189 5.16 -3.64 -25.59
N SER A 190 5.07 -4.08 -24.33
CA SER A 190 5.68 -5.37 -23.92
C SER A 190 4.94 -6.52 -24.58
N ILE A 191 5.63 -7.65 -24.62
CA ILE A 191 5.10 -8.96 -25.00
C ILE A 191 4.81 -9.85 -23.77
N GLU A 192 5.16 -9.37 -22.57
CA GLU A 192 4.93 -10.11 -21.33
C GLU A 192 3.44 -10.06 -20.95
N GLN A 193 2.82 -11.25 -20.95
CA GLN A 193 1.40 -11.47 -20.69
C GLN A 193 0.87 -10.73 -19.45
N ARG A 194 1.65 -10.69 -18.36
CA ARG A 194 1.22 -10.09 -17.08
C ARG A 194 0.80 -8.62 -17.19
N PHE A 195 1.44 -7.83 -18.06
CA PHE A 195 1.09 -6.41 -18.21
C PHE A 195 -0.19 -6.21 -19.00
N HIS A 196 -0.42 -7.04 -20.02
CA HIS A 196 -1.68 -7.01 -20.75
C HIS A 196 -2.84 -7.43 -19.85
N ILE A 197 -2.66 -8.47 -19.03
CA ILE A 197 -3.70 -8.88 -18.09
C ILE A 197 -3.99 -7.78 -17.05
N GLN A 198 -2.95 -7.10 -16.57
CA GLN A 198 -3.13 -5.93 -15.70
C GLN A 198 -3.94 -4.83 -16.38
N ASN A 199 -3.63 -4.47 -17.63
CA ASN A 199 -4.39 -3.46 -18.38
C ASN A 199 -5.85 -3.88 -18.59
N ILE A 200 -6.13 -5.16 -18.83
CA ILE A 200 -7.51 -5.69 -18.94
C ILE A 200 -8.25 -5.52 -17.61
N ARG A 201 -7.60 -5.78 -16.47
CA ARG A 201 -8.19 -5.56 -15.14
C ARG A 201 -8.47 -4.09 -14.87
N GLU A 202 -7.55 -3.21 -15.22
CA GLU A 202 -7.75 -1.76 -15.09
C GLU A 202 -8.88 -1.26 -15.99
N ALA A 203 -8.98 -1.78 -17.21
CA ALA A 203 -10.13 -1.50 -18.07
C ALA A 203 -11.43 -2.00 -17.44
N ALA A 204 -11.45 -3.19 -16.82
CA ALA A 204 -12.63 -3.69 -16.11
C ALA A 204 -13.06 -2.75 -14.97
N LEU A 205 -12.11 -2.26 -14.19
CA LEU A 205 -12.35 -1.27 -13.12
C LEU A 205 -12.90 0.05 -13.70
N TYR A 206 -12.34 0.52 -14.80
CA TYR A 206 -12.81 1.72 -15.49
C TYR A 206 -14.29 1.60 -15.88
N PHE A 207 -14.66 0.51 -16.56
CA PHE A 207 -16.06 0.29 -16.94
C PHE A 207 -16.98 0.14 -15.72
N ARG A 208 -16.52 -0.54 -14.66
CA ARG A 208 -17.29 -0.72 -13.43
C ARG A 208 -17.63 0.58 -12.74
N TYR A 209 -16.62 1.44 -12.52
CA TYR A 209 -16.72 2.58 -11.61
C TYR A 209 -16.89 3.92 -12.31
N HIS A 210 -16.49 4.05 -13.57
CA HIS A 210 -16.56 5.33 -14.30
C HIS A 210 -17.56 5.33 -15.45
N ARG A 211 -17.89 4.16 -16.00
CA ARG A 211 -18.95 4.03 -17.04
C ARG A 211 -20.23 3.40 -16.50
N PHE A 212 -20.20 2.89 -15.27
CA PHE A 212 -21.29 2.13 -14.65
C PHE A 212 -21.78 0.97 -15.55
N ASP A 213 -20.87 0.39 -16.33
CA ASP A 213 -21.13 -0.72 -17.25
C ASP A 213 -20.60 -2.01 -16.62
N ILE A 214 -21.46 -2.63 -15.80
CA ILE A 214 -21.13 -3.84 -15.06
C ILE A 214 -20.92 -5.05 -15.98
N ASP A 215 -21.54 -5.07 -17.16
CA ASP A 215 -21.43 -6.17 -18.11
C ASP A 215 -20.05 -6.20 -18.77
N THR A 216 -19.61 -5.05 -19.28
CA THR A 216 -18.26 -4.92 -19.83
C THR A 216 -17.21 -5.17 -18.76
N ALA A 217 -17.42 -4.67 -17.54
CA ALA A 217 -16.52 -4.91 -16.42
C ALA A 217 -16.38 -6.40 -16.08
N ILE A 218 -17.50 -7.13 -15.94
CA ILE A 218 -17.49 -8.58 -15.65
C ILE A 218 -16.78 -9.35 -16.77
N ASN A 219 -17.04 -9.01 -18.03
CA ASN A 219 -16.46 -9.71 -19.17
C ASN A 219 -14.94 -9.52 -19.24
N LEU A 220 -14.46 -8.27 -19.12
CA LEU A 220 -13.04 -7.97 -19.09
C LEU A 220 -12.37 -8.67 -17.91
N LEU A 221 -12.97 -8.64 -16.73
CA LEU A 221 -12.37 -9.25 -15.55
C LEU A 221 -12.35 -10.77 -15.63
N ALA A 222 -13.41 -11.40 -16.14
CA ALA A 222 -13.44 -12.83 -16.40
C ALA A 222 -12.34 -13.26 -17.40
N GLU A 223 -12.09 -12.45 -18.43
CA GLU A 223 -11.02 -12.71 -19.40
C GLU A 223 -9.64 -12.60 -18.74
N ALA A 224 -9.40 -11.57 -17.93
CA ALA A 224 -8.17 -11.44 -17.16
C ALA A 224 -7.92 -12.67 -16.25
N GLU A 225 -8.95 -13.11 -15.52
CA GLU A 225 -8.86 -14.26 -14.61
C GLU A 225 -8.60 -15.58 -15.35
N ARG A 226 -9.09 -15.74 -16.58
CA ARG A 226 -8.85 -16.93 -17.40
C ARG A 226 -7.38 -17.11 -17.78
N HIS A 227 -6.69 -16.01 -18.03
CA HIS A 227 -5.30 -16.02 -18.53
C HIS A 227 -4.26 -15.98 -17.41
N GLN A 228 -4.54 -15.22 -16.35
CA GLN A 228 -3.67 -15.17 -15.19
C GLN A 228 -4.55 -14.95 -13.97
N PRO A 229 -5.00 -16.00 -13.27
CA PRO A 229 -5.86 -15.85 -12.10
C PRO A 229 -5.26 -14.89 -11.07
N CYS A 230 -6.03 -13.90 -10.64
CA CYS A 230 -5.64 -13.07 -9.51
C CYS A 230 -5.84 -13.92 -8.26
N ARG A 231 -4.84 -13.94 -7.37
CA ARG A 231 -4.99 -14.66 -6.10
C ARG A 231 -5.91 -13.92 -5.12
N TYR A 232 -6.10 -12.62 -5.30
CA TYR A 232 -6.65 -11.75 -4.25
C TYR A 232 -7.79 -10.87 -4.78
N TYR A 233 -7.55 -9.57 -4.93
CA TYR A 233 -8.54 -8.52 -5.15
C TYR A 233 -9.60 -8.83 -6.23
N PHE A 234 -9.15 -9.25 -7.41
CA PHE A 234 -10.06 -9.38 -8.56
C PHE A 234 -10.91 -10.65 -8.57
N LYS A 235 -10.48 -11.70 -7.88
CA LYS A 235 -11.21 -12.97 -7.82
C LYS A 235 -12.52 -12.79 -7.04
N ASP A 236 -12.44 -12.07 -5.93
CA ASP A 236 -13.60 -11.78 -5.09
C ASP A 236 -14.48 -10.69 -5.70
N GLU A 237 -13.88 -9.67 -6.33
CA GLU A 237 -14.65 -8.65 -7.05
C GLU A 237 -15.41 -9.24 -8.25
N LEU A 238 -14.83 -10.16 -9.03
CA LEU A 238 -15.58 -10.83 -10.11
C LEU A 238 -16.80 -11.59 -9.58
N LYS A 239 -16.64 -12.31 -8.47
CA LYS A 239 -17.73 -13.07 -7.84
C LYS A 239 -18.80 -12.11 -7.31
N LYS A 240 -18.39 -11.03 -6.66
CA LYS A 240 -19.25 -9.98 -6.12
C LYS A 240 -20.03 -9.25 -7.22
N TRP A 241 -19.38 -8.86 -8.31
CA TRP A 241 -20.05 -8.16 -9.42
C TRP A 241 -21.04 -9.07 -10.14
N LYS A 242 -20.71 -10.35 -10.31
CA LYS A 242 -21.67 -11.35 -10.83
C LYS A 242 -22.89 -11.49 -9.92
N LEU A 243 -22.67 -11.55 -8.60
CA LEU A 243 -23.76 -11.61 -7.63
C LEU A 243 -24.61 -10.34 -7.67
N GLU A 244 -23.98 -9.17 -7.62
CA GLU A 244 -24.63 -7.85 -7.71
C GLU A 244 -25.54 -7.78 -8.93
N LYS A 245 -25.02 -8.12 -10.11
CA LYS A 245 -25.79 -8.20 -11.36
C LYS A 245 -26.98 -9.15 -11.25
N ALA A 246 -26.80 -10.32 -10.66
CA ALA A 246 -27.87 -11.32 -10.51
C ALA A 246 -28.96 -10.88 -9.52
N THR A 247 -28.60 -10.10 -8.51
CA THR A 247 -29.51 -9.59 -7.49
C THR A 247 -30.12 -8.23 -7.84
N TRP A 248 -29.66 -7.59 -8.93
CA TRP A 248 -30.15 -6.27 -9.32
C TRP A 248 -31.52 -6.39 -10.01
N THR A 249 -32.58 -6.23 -9.22
CA THR A 249 -33.92 -5.95 -9.74
C THR A 249 -33.94 -4.53 -10.28
N LYS A 250 -34.16 -4.38 -11.59
CA LYS A 250 -34.45 -3.07 -12.20
C LYS A 250 -35.68 -2.48 -11.52
N GLU A 251 -35.50 -1.37 -10.81
CA GLU A 251 -36.58 -0.40 -10.56
C GLU A 251 -36.90 0.34 -11.87
#